data_AF-A0A0F8YD73-F1
#
_entry.id   AF-A0A0F8YD73-F1
#
_cell.length_a   1.000
_cell.length_b   1.000
_cell.length_c   1.000
_cell.angle_alpha   90.00
_cell.angle_beta   90.00
_cell.angle_gamma   90.00
#
_symmetry.space_group_name_H-M   'P 1'
#
loop_
_entity.id
_entity.type
_entity.pdbx_description
1 polymer ?
#
loop_
_entity_poly.entity_id
_entity_poly.type
_entity_poly.pdbx_seq_one_letter_code
_entity_poly.pdbx_strand_id
1 'polypeptide(L)'
;MGRIIDKLLVIITISVAMIFAITTFFVDFLVPKNIDTENGLIFGNKNAKVTLVMFEDFKCKYCKEYFNETFPEIKERYIDTGKIKYVIIPLSFIYGSKLLTNAAIGIYELKKDQFFEFISIVSEKKSKNLTKQDLIKIASNLKGVNLEIFNEFLDQ
;
A
#
# COMPACT_ATOMS: atom_id res chain seq x y z
N MET A 1 28.72 8.77 -57.19
CA MET A 1 29.12 7.91 -56.06
C MET A 1 28.66 8.49 -54.71
N GLY A 2 28.94 9.76 -54.39
CA GLY A 2 28.51 10.41 -53.14
C GLY A 2 27.01 10.33 -52.82
N ARG A 3 26.13 10.66 -53.78
CA ARG A 3 24.67 10.68 -53.58
C ARG A 3 24.03 9.33 -53.21
N ILE A 4 24.71 8.21 -53.45
CA ILE A 4 24.27 6.85 -53.07
C ILE A 4 24.73 6.54 -51.64
N ILE A 5 25.96 6.93 -51.30
CA ILE A 5 26.55 6.79 -49.98
C ILE A 5 25.72 7.61 -48.97
N ASP A 6 25.35 8.85 -49.30
CA ASP A 6 24.54 9.72 -48.44
C ASP A 6 23.17 9.11 -48.12
N LYS A 7 22.49 8.54 -49.12
CA LYS A 7 21.19 7.87 -48.92
C LYS A 7 21.32 6.62 -48.06
N LEU A 8 22.38 5.85 -48.24
CA LEU A 8 22.65 4.65 -47.45
C LEU A 8 22.92 5.02 -45.97
N LEU A 9 23.67 6.10 -45.75
CA LEU A 9 23.98 6.63 -44.41
C LEU A 9 22.72 7.10 -43.68
N VAL A 10 21.81 7.78 -44.37
CA VAL A 10 20.50 8.20 -43.81
C VAL A 10 19.65 6.98 -43.44
N ILE A 11 19.56 5.97 -44.31
CA ILE A 11 18.77 4.76 -44.04
C ILE A 11 19.33 4.02 -42.83
N ILE A 12 20.65 3.81 -42.77
CA ILE A 12 21.30 3.15 -41.63
C ILE A 12 21.02 3.90 -40.34
N THR A 13 21.12 5.23 -40.35
CA THR A 13 20.87 6.06 -39.16
C THR A 13 19.42 5.93 -38.68
N ILE A 14 18.44 5.95 -39.60
CA ILE A 14 17.03 5.76 -39.27
C ILE A 14 16.78 4.35 -38.72
N SER A 15 17.34 3.31 -39.35
CA SER A 15 17.19 1.93 -38.89
C SER A 15 17.77 1.72 -37.50
N VAL A 16 18.96 2.27 -37.21
CA VAL A 16 19.58 2.19 -35.87
C VAL A 16 18.74 2.93 -34.84
N ALA A 17 18.24 4.13 -35.15
CA ALA A 17 17.36 4.89 -34.25
C ALA A 17 16.04 4.14 -33.98
N MET A 18 15.48 3.50 -35.00
CA MET A 18 14.25 2.72 -34.89
C MET A 18 14.46 1.45 -34.07
N ILE A 19 15.57 0.72 -34.28
CA ILE A 19 15.94 -0.45 -33.47
C ILE A 19 16.13 -0.02 -32.02
N PHE A 20 16.86 1.07 -31.76
CA PHE A 20 17.06 1.58 -30.41
C PHE A 20 15.72 1.91 -29.73
N ALA A 21 14.84 2.66 -30.40
CA ALA A 21 13.51 3.00 -29.87
C ALA A 21 12.64 1.75 -29.61
N ILE A 22 12.68 0.77 -30.51
CA ILE A 22 11.98 -0.51 -30.33
C ILE A 22 12.55 -1.26 -29.12
N THR A 23 13.88 -1.31 -28.97
CA THR A 23 14.50 -2.01 -27.85
C THR A 23 14.19 -1.34 -26.52
N THR A 24 14.23 0.00 -26.42
CA THR A 24 13.90 0.71 -25.18
C THR A 24 12.44 0.54 -24.81
N PHE A 25 11.54 0.70 -25.79
CA PHE A 25 10.10 0.52 -25.57
C PHE A 25 9.76 -0.92 -25.16
N PHE A 26 10.39 -1.90 -25.81
CA PHE A 26 10.18 -3.30 -25.49
C PHE A 26 10.74 -3.64 -24.10
N VAL A 27 11.89 -3.10 -23.71
CA VAL A 27 12.45 -3.26 -22.36
C VAL A 27 11.50 -2.65 -21.31
N ASP A 28 11.02 -1.42 -21.49
CA ASP A 28 10.10 -0.79 -20.53
C ASP A 28 8.76 -1.55 -20.40
N PHE A 29 8.27 -2.12 -21.50
CA PHE A 29 7.07 -2.96 -21.50
C PHE A 29 7.29 -4.30 -20.79
N LEU A 30 8.49 -4.88 -20.90
CA LEU A 30 8.83 -6.17 -20.32
C LEU A 30 9.25 -6.10 -18.86
N VAL A 31 9.81 -4.98 -18.41
CA VAL A 31 10.22 -4.81 -17.01
C VAL A 31 8.97 -4.58 -16.17
N PRO A 32 8.62 -5.49 -15.25
CA PRO A 32 7.52 -5.25 -14.34
C PRO A 32 7.83 -4.01 -13.51
N LYS A 33 6.95 -3.01 -13.60
CA LYS A 33 7.07 -1.78 -12.82
C LYS A 33 6.98 -2.14 -11.34
N ASN A 34 7.99 -1.76 -10.58
CA ASN A 34 7.95 -1.92 -9.12
C ASN A 34 6.80 -1.09 -8.55
N ILE A 35 6.06 -1.70 -7.63
CA ILE A 35 5.03 -1.00 -6.86
C ILE A 35 5.75 -0.12 -5.85
N ASP A 36 5.42 1.17 -5.84
CA ASP A 36 5.91 2.09 -4.82
C ASP A 36 5.31 1.73 -3.46
N THR A 37 6.19 1.57 -2.46
CA THR A 37 5.82 1.20 -1.08
C THR A 37 6.34 2.20 -0.05
N GLU A 38 6.83 3.37 -0.48
CA GLU A 38 7.44 4.37 0.39
C GLU A 38 6.49 4.80 1.52
N ASN A 39 5.21 5.03 1.21
CA ASN A 39 4.18 5.43 2.17
C ASN A 39 3.38 4.24 2.75
N GLY A 40 3.92 3.03 2.64
CA GLY A 40 3.24 1.82 3.06
C GLY A 40 3.42 1.47 4.54
N LEU A 41 2.38 0.93 5.16
CA LEU A 41 2.44 0.37 6.51
C LEU A 41 3.05 -1.04 6.43
N ILE A 42 4.32 -1.16 6.82
CA ILE A 42 5.10 -2.41 6.65
C ILE A 42 4.97 -3.31 7.87
N PHE A 43 4.77 -4.62 7.68
CA PHE A 43 4.76 -5.67 8.70
C PHE A 43 5.60 -6.88 8.24
N GLY A 44 5.95 -7.77 9.19
CA GLY A 44 6.77 -8.94 8.91
C GLY A 44 8.25 -8.61 8.67
N ASN A 45 8.94 -9.49 7.93
CA ASN A 45 10.37 -9.35 7.68
C ASN A 45 10.63 -8.38 6.52
N LYS A 46 11.22 -7.21 6.82
CA LYS A 46 11.56 -6.19 5.81
C LYS A 46 12.52 -6.70 4.71
N ASN A 47 13.28 -7.75 5.00
CA ASN A 47 14.26 -8.36 4.09
C ASN A 47 13.75 -9.64 3.41
N ALA A 48 12.46 -9.98 3.57
CA ALA A 48 11.88 -11.14 2.88
C ALA A 48 11.95 -10.96 1.35
N LYS A 49 12.22 -12.05 0.64
CA LYS A 49 12.31 -12.05 -0.83
C LYS A 49 10.96 -11.78 -1.52
N VAL A 50 9.86 -12.07 -0.82
CA VAL A 50 8.50 -11.88 -1.33
C VAL A 50 7.85 -10.74 -0.58
N THR A 51 7.28 -9.78 -1.33
CA THR A 51 6.48 -8.69 -0.79
C THR A 51 5.03 -8.88 -1.20
N LEU A 52 4.12 -8.89 -0.23
CA LEU A 52 2.67 -8.82 -0.46
C LEU A 52 2.23 -7.38 -0.22
N VAL A 53 1.73 -6.71 -1.26
CA VAL A 53 1.22 -5.34 -1.18
C VAL A 53 -0.31 -5.38 -1.22
N MET A 54 -0.94 -4.83 -0.18
CA MET A 54 -2.39 -4.75 -0.02
C MET A 54 -2.83 -3.30 -0.10
N PHE A 55 -3.77 -3.00 -0.99
CA PHE A 55 -4.36 -1.67 -1.14
C PHE A 55 -5.68 -1.63 -0.36
N GLU A 56 -5.74 -0.82 0.69
CA GLU A 56 -6.80 -0.92 1.69
C GLU A 56 -7.54 0.41 1.87
N ASP A 57 -8.87 0.38 1.70
CA ASP A 57 -9.76 1.41 2.22
C ASP A 57 -10.56 0.82 3.38
N PHE A 58 -10.37 1.34 4.57
CA PHE A 58 -10.93 0.76 5.80
C PHE A 58 -12.47 0.89 5.91
N LYS A 59 -13.15 1.58 4.98
CA LYS A 59 -14.62 1.55 4.86
C LYS A 59 -15.13 0.47 3.90
N CYS A 60 -14.25 -0.12 3.09
CA CYS A 60 -14.61 -1.11 2.08
C CYS A 60 -15.12 -2.39 2.72
N LYS A 61 -16.24 -2.92 2.22
CA LYS A 61 -16.84 -4.16 2.73
C LYS A 61 -15.92 -5.36 2.51
N TYR A 62 -15.33 -5.47 1.32
CA TYR A 62 -14.47 -6.60 0.95
C TYR A 62 -13.12 -6.55 1.68
N CYS A 63 -12.58 -5.35 1.94
CA CYS A 63 -11.40 -5.18 2.79
C CYS A 63 -11.65 -5.71 4.20
N LYS A 64 -12.82 -5.39 4.79
CA LYS A 64 -13.24 -5.96 6.07
C LYS A 64 -13.33 -7.50 6.02
N GLU A 65 -13.96 -8.06 4.99
CA GLU A 65 -14.06 -9.53 4.82
C GLU A 65 -12.66 -10.16 4.75
N TYR A 66 -11.75 -9.56 3.99
CA TYR A 66 -10.36 -9.98 3.94
C TYR A 66 -9.70 -9.99 5.33
N PHE A 67 -9.80 -8.89 6.10
CA PHE A 67 -9.18 -8.81 7.43
C PHE A 67 -9.75 -9.81 8.44
N ASN A 68 -11.01 -10.19 8.29
CA ASN A 68 -11.68 -11.13 9.19
C ASN A 68 -11.45 -12.59 8.80
N GLU A 69 -11.44 -12.90 7.50
CA GLU A 69 -11.53 -14.28 7.02
C GLU A 69 -10.21 -14.78 6.42
N THR A 70 -9.42 -13.92 5.77
CA THR A 70 -8.22 -14.33 5.02
C THR A 70 -6.93 -13.87 5.70
N PHE A 71 -6.90 -12.64 6.21
CA PHE A 71 -5.71 -12.06 6.83
C PHE A 71 -5.16 -12.88 7.99
N PRO A 72 -5.95 -13.48 8.91
CA PRO A 72 -5.41 -14.26 10.02
C PRO A 72 -4.52 -15.42 9.56
N GLU A 73 -4.95 -16.16 8.53
CA GLU A 73 -4.17 -17.25 7.97
C GLU A 73 -2.88 -16.74 7.28
N ILE A 74 -2.98 -15.62 6.54
CA ILE A 74 -1.81 -15.00 5.90
C ILE A 74 -0.80 -14.56 6.96
N LYS A 75 -1.29 -13.94 8.04
CA LYS A 75 -0.48 -13.45 9.15
C LYS A 75 0.28 -14.60 9.81
N GLU A 76 -0.44 -15.63 10.25
CA GLU A 76 0.15 -16.79 10.92
C GLU A 76 1.15 -17.52 10.02
N ARG A 77 0.77 -17.84 8.78
CA ARG A 77 1.58 -18.71 7.92
C ARG A 77 2.79 -18.02 7.29
N TYR A 78 2.72 -16.70 7.06
CA TYR A 78 3.70 -15.99 6.24
C TYR A 78 4.29 -14.73 6.89
N ILE A 79 3.50 -13.91 7.58
CA ILE A 79 4.00 -12.66 8.20
C ILE A 79 4.80 -13.00 9.46
N ASP A 80 4.18 -13.75 10.38
CA ASP A 80 4.76 -14.08 11.69
C ASP A 80 5.95 -15.05 11.56
N THR A 81 5.96 -15.89 10.51
CA THR A 81 7.10 -16.76 10.18
C THR A 81 8.22 -16.04 9.41
N GLY A 82 8.05 -14.76 9.09
CA GLY A 82 9.05 -13.95 8.39
C GLY A 82 9.27 -14.30 6.92
N LYS A 83 8.35 -15.06 6.30
CA LYS A 83 8.43 -15.46 4.89
C LYS A 83 8.12 -14.31 3.92
N ILE A 84 7.33 -13.33 4.35
CA ILE A 84 6.96 -12.18 3.51
C ILE A 84 7.19 -10.84 4.22
N LYS A 85 7.44 -9.81 3.41
CA LYS A 85 7.24 -8.39 3.75
C LYS A 85 5.80 -8.08 3.41
N TYR A 86 4.98 -7.74 4.39
CA TYR A 86 3.59 -7.36 4.17
C TYR A 86 3.47 -5.84 4.20
N VAL A 87 2.89 -5.24 3.16
CA VAL A 87 2.76 -3.79 3.04
C VAL A 87 1.31 -3.44 2.81
N ILE A 88 0.74 -2.60 3.68
CA ILE A 88 -0.57 -1.99 3.43
C ILE A 88 -0.35 -0.61 2.83
N ILE A 89 -0.95 -0.33 1.68
CA ILE A 89 -1.09 1.00 1.10
C ILE A 89 -2.46 1.53 1.51
N PRO A 90 -2.53 2.48 2.46
CA PRO A 90 -3.79 3.07 2.88
C PRO A 90 -4.37 3.93 1.75
N LEU A 91 -5.62 3.69 1.41
CA LEU A 91 -6.39 4.44 0.43
C LEU A 91 -7.59 5.14 1.10
N SER A 92 -8.13 6.13 0.41
CA SER A 92 -9.34 6.86 0.84
C SER A 92 -10.25 7.20 -0.35
N PHE A 93 -10.65 6.17 -1.11
CA PHE A 93 -11.49 6.37 -2.31
C PHE A 93 -12.99 6.29 -2.01
N ILE A 94 -13.38 5.71 -0.88
CA ILE A 94 -14.78 5.69 -0.41
C ILE A 94 -15.09 7.01 0.28
N TYR A 95 -16.27 7.59 0.00
CA TYR A 95 -16.69 8.84 0.64
C TYR A 95 -16.61 8.77 2.17
N GLY A 96 -15.90 9.72 2.77
CA GLY A 96 -15.68 9.82 4.21
C GLY A 96 -14.76 8.75 4.80
N SER A 97 -13.94 8.07 4.00
CA SER A 97 -12.92 7.10 4.47
C SER A 97 -11.69 7.75 5.08
N LYS A 98 -11.36 8.98 4.68
CA LYS A 98 -10.15 9.71 5.10
C LYS A 98 -9.94 9.70 6.62
N LEU A 99 -10.99 9.99 7.40
CA LEU A 99 -10.91 9.98 8.86
C LEU A 99 -10.44 8.63 9.41
N LEU A 100 -10.97 7.53 8.87
CA LEU A 100 -10.61 6.19 9.31
C LEU A 100 -9.23 5.76 8.80
N THR A 101 -8.88 6.19 7.59
CA THR A 101 -7.52 6.01 7.03
C THR A 101 -6.47 6.69 7.90
N ASN A 102 -6.68 7.95 8.28
CA ASN A 102 -5.77 8.66 9.18
C ASN A 102 -5.70 8.00 10.56
N ALA A 103 -6.84 7.51 11.07
CA ALA A 103 -6.86 6.79 12.34
C ALA A 103 -5.99 5.52 12.28
N ALA A 104 -6.11 4.73 11.21
CA ALA A 104 -5.29 3.54 11.01
C ALA A 104 -3.79 3.88 10.94
N ILE A 105 -3.43 4.94 10.19
CA ILE A 105 -2.06 5.46 10.13
C ILE A 105 -1.58 5.90 11.52
N GLY A 106 -2.38 6.66 12.26
CA GLY A 106 -2.04 7.13 13.60
C GLY A 106 -1.79 5.98 14.58
N ILE A 107 -2.60 4.92 14.55
CA ILE A 107 -2.33 3.73 15.35
C ILE A 107 -1.04 3.04 14.90
N TYR A 108 -0.77 2.93 13.60
CA TYR A 108 0.48 2.35 13.11
C TYR A 108 1.71 3.09 13.64
N GLU A 109 1.71 4.42 13.54
CA GLU A 109 2.83 5.26 13.97
C GLU A 109 3.02 5.23 15.49
N LEU A 110 1.93 5.30 16.26
CA LEU A 110 1.99 5.38 17.71
C LEU A 110 2.21 4.03 18.38
N LYS A 111 1.51 3.00 17.89
CA LYS A 111 1.44 1.64 18.47
C LYS A 111 1.16 0.60 17.39
N LYS A 112 2.17 0.37 16.55
CA LYS A 112 2.14 -0.63 15.48
C LYS A 112 1.66 -2.02 15.90
N ASP A 113 2.00 -2.48 17.10
CA ASP A 113 1.57 -3.77 17.65
C ASP A 113 0.06 -3.84 17.91
N GLN A 114 -0.59 -2.70 18.09
CA GLN A 114 -2.04 -2.55 18.29
C GLN A 114 -2.81 -2.34 16.97
N PHE A 115 -2.12 -2.25 15.83
CA PHE A 115 -2.75 -1.91 14.54
C PHE A 115 -3.85 -2.90 14.14
N PHE A 116 -3.56 -4.20 14.13
CA PHE A 116 -4.54 -5.19 13.68
C PHE A 116 -5.72 -5.34 14.64
N GLU A 117 -5.49 -5.15 15.94
CA GLU A 117 -6.55 -5.08 16.95
C GLU A 117 -7.49 -3.90 16.67
N PHE A 118 -6.92 -2.72 16.41
CA PHE A 118 -7.69 -1.54 16.03
C PHE A 118 -8.55 -1.79 14.77
N ILE A 119 -7.96 -2.35 13.71
CA ILE A 119 -8.66 -2.65 12.46
C ILE A 119 -9.79 -3.67 12.69
N SER A 120 -9.56 -4.68 13.53
CA SER A 120 -10.59 -5.67 13.90
C SER A 120 -11.77 -4.99 14.62
N ILE A 121 -11.50 -4.19 15.67
CA ILE A 121 -12.55 -3.49 16.43
C ILE A 121 -13.36 -2.55 15.55
N VAL A 122 -12.69 -1.79 14.68
CA VAL A 122 -13.34 -0.90 13.71
C VAL A 122 -14.23 -1.70 12.76
N SER A 123 -13.71 -2.81 12.24
CA SER A 123 -14.41 -3.65 11.27
C SER A 123 -15.69 -4.25 11.86
N GLU A 124 -15.70 -4.60 13.15
CA GLU A 124 -16.87 -5.14 13.83
C GLU A 124 -17.99 -4.10 14.08
N LYS A 125 -17.71 -2.80 13.94
CA LYS A 125 -18.73 -1.77 14.13
C LYS A 125 -19.84 -1.89 13.08
N LYS A 126 -21.09 -1.87 13.54
CA LYS A 126 -22.28 -1.88 12.68
C LYS A 126 -22.37 -0.62 11.82
N SER A 127 -22.05 0.54 12.38
CA SER A 127 -21.96 1.80 11.63
C SER A 127 -20.59 1.94 10.98
N LYS A 128 -20.58 2.23 9.68
CA LYS A 128 -19.36 2.59 8.94
C LYS A 128 -18.99 4.07 9.02
N ASN A 129 -19.86 4.89 9.61
CA ASN A 129 -19.64 6.32 9.79
C ASN A 129 -19.25 6.56 11.25
N LEU A 130 -18.04 6.11 11.60
CA LEU A 130 -17.45 6.38 12.90
C LEU A 130 -17.06 7.85 12.98
N THR A 131 -17.40 8.49 14.10
CA THR A 131 -17.01 9.86 14.40
C THR A 131 -15.59 9.90 14.97
N LYS A 132 -15.02 11.10 15.04
CA LYS A 132 -13.74 11.33 15.75
C LYS A 132 -13.79 10.80 17.19
N GLN A 133 -14.90 11.03 17.88
CA GLN A 133 -15.09 10.59 19.27
C GLN A 133 -15.15 9.07 19.38
N ASP A 134 -15.80 8.39 18.43
CA ASP A 134 -15.82 6.92 18.40
C ASP A 134 -14.41 6.35 18.26
N LEU A 135 -13.59 6.95 17.38
CA LEU A 135 -12.22 6.50 17.14
C LEU A 135 -11.30 6.77 18.34
N ILE A 136 -11.44 7.93 18.99
CA ILE A 136 -10.72 8.23 20.25
C ILE A 136 -11.09 7.22 21.33
N LYS A 137 -12.39 6.88 21.46
CA LYS A 137 -12.86 5.88 22.42
C LYS A 137 -12.35 4.47 22.11
N ILE A 138 -12.21 4.12 20.84
CA ILE A 138 -11.59 2.84 20.46
C ILE A 138 -10.11 2.87 20.85
N ALA A 139 -9.38 3.92 20.46
CA ALA A 139 -7.96 4.08 20.74
C ALA A 139 -7.64 4.10 22.25
N SER A 140 -8.52 4.65 23.09
CA SER A 140 -8.32 4.69 24.54
C SER A 140 -8.34 3.31 25.20
N ASN A 141 -8.94 2.31 24.55
CA ASN A 141 -8.94 0.93 25.03
C ASN A 141 -7.72 0.13 24.55
N LEU A 142 -6.93 0.68 23.64
CA LEU A 142 -5.71 0.05 23.15
C LEU A 142 -4.54 0.36 24.08
N LYS A 143 -3.61 -0.59 24.18
CA LYS A 143 -2.50 -0.48 25.12
C LYS A 143 -1.50 0.58 24.67
N GLY A 144 -1.40 1.66 25.47
CA GLY A 144 -0.31 2.64 25.38
C GLY A 144 -0.43 3.67 24.25
N VAL A 145 -1.59 3.81 23.61
CA VAL A 145 -1.79 4.85 22.59
C VAL A 145 -1.81 6.23 23.26
N ASN A 146 -0.98 7.15 22.77
CA ASN A 146 -1.05 8.56 23.17
C ASN A 146 -2.24 9.22 22.47
N LEU A 147 -3.30 9.52 23.22
CA LEU A 147 -4.55 10.04 22.66
C LEU A 147 -4.46 11.49 22.15
N GLU A 148 -3.54 12.29 22.69
CA GLU A 148 -3.31 13.65 22.24
C GLU A 148 -2.72 13.66 20.83
N ILE A 149 -1.62 12.91 20.64
CA ILE A 149 -0.99 12.77 19.31
C ILE A 149 -1.92 12.03 18.35
N PHE A 150 -2.65 11.00 18.82
CA PHE A 150 -3.62 10.31 17.98
C PHE A 150 -4.71 11.24 17.45
N ASN A 151 -5.17 12.19 18.28
CA ASN A 151 -6.16 13.17 17.87
C ASN A 151 -5.66 14.09 16.75
N GLU A 152 -4.35 14.39 16.69
CA GLU A 152 -3.75 15.16 15.59
C GLU A 152 -3.84 14.42 14.25
N PHE A 153 -3.67 13.08 14.22
CA PHE A 153 -3.89 12.30 13.01
C PHE A 153 -5.33 12.42 12.50
N LEU A 154 -6.30 12.42 13.42
CA LEU A 154 -7.71 12.52 13.05
C LEU A 154 -8.09 13.89 12.45
N ASP A 155 -7.29 14.93 12.67
CA ASP A 155 -7.52 16.29 12.15
C ASP A 155 -6.95 16.54 10.75
N GLN A 156 -6.19 15.59 10.19
CA GLN A 156 -5.54 15.73 8.87
C GLN A 156 -6.49 15.60 7.68
#